data_AF-A0A529R4C6-F1
#
_entry.id   AF-A0A529R4C6-F1
#
_cell.length_a   1.000
_cell.length_b   1.000
_cell.length_c   1.000
_cell.angle_alpha   90.00
_cell.angle_beta   90.00
_cell.angle_gamma   90.00
#
_symmetry.space_group_name_H-M   'P 1'
#
loop_
_entity.id
_entity.type
_entity.pdbx_description
1 polymer ?
#
loop_
_entity_poly.entity_id
_entity_poly.type
_entity_poly.pdbx_seq_one_letter_code
_entity_poly.pdbx_strand_id
1 'polypeptide(L)' 'GQAPEPDRPDRRLSPDAIAETYLAVHRQHRSAWSFEVELRPWVETF' A
#
# COMPACT_ATOMS: atom_id res chain seq x y z
N GLY A 1 -8.02 -15.71 22.66
CA GLY A 1 -6.92 -15.26 21.80
C GLY A 1 -7.17 -15.80 20.42
N GLN A 2 -7.30 -14.94 19.42
CA GLN A 2 -7.47 -15.39 18.04
C GLN A 2 -6.18 -16.09 17.61
N ALA A 3 -6.25 -17.34 17.15
CA ALA A 3 -5.11 -18.02 16.54
C ALA A 3 -4.61 -17.22 15.31
N PRO A 4 -3.30 -17.22 15.01
CA PRO A 4 -2.80 -16.57 13.81
C PRO A 4 -3.39 -17.26 12.58
N GLU A 5 -4.18 -16.50 11.81
CA GLU A 5 -4.64 -16.92 10.49
C GLU A 5 -3.42 -17.27 9.63
N PRO A 6 -3.48 -18.35 8.83
CA PRO A 6 -2.40 -18.66 7.89
C PRO A 6 -2.15 -17.44 6.99
N ASP A 7 -0.87 -17.14 6.79
CA ASP A 7 -0.42 -16.03 5.96
C ASP A 7 -0.90 -16.27 4.53
N ARG A 8 -2.01 -15.64 4.13
CA ARG A 8 -2.44 -15.72 2.73
C ARG A 8 -1.76 -14.56 2.00
N PRO A 9 -1.08 -14.83 0.87
CA PRO A 9 -0.35 -13.81 0.14
C PRO A 9 -1.29 -12.64 -0.22
N ASP A 10 -0.74 -11.44 -0.18
CA ASP A 10 -1.39 -10.19 -0.61
C ASP A 10 -2.64 -9.77 0.18
N ARG A 11 -2.91 -10.39 1.35
CA ARG A 11 -3.96 -9.94 2.30
C ARG A 11 -3.61 -8.67 3.05
N ARG A 12 -2.33 -8.33 3.13
CA ARG A 12 -1.81 -7.14 3.80
C ARG A 12 -0.93 -6.37 2.84
N LEU A 13 -0.85 -5.07 3.04
CA LEU A 13 0.13 -4.25 2.33
C LEU A 13 1.54 -4.68 2.74
N SER A 14 2.43 -4.80 1.75
CA SER A 14 3.86 -4.96 2.00
C SER A 14 4.42 -3.65 2.59
N PRO A 15 5.17 -3.69 3.71
CA PRO A 15 5.85 -2.52 4.25
C PRO A 15 6.79 -1.85 3.24
N ASP A 16 7.48 -2.65 2.42
CA ASP A 16 8.39 -2.14 1.40
C ASP A 16 7.61 -1.41 0.30
N ALA A 17 6.47 -1.94 -0.13
CA ALA A 17 5.61 -1.29 -1.12
C ALA A 17 4.99 0.03 -0.58
N ILE A 18 4.69 0.10 0.72
CA ILE A 18 4.27 1.36 1.37
C ILE A 18 5.40 2.39 1.32
N ALA A 19 6.63 1.99 1.69
CA ALA A 19 7.79 2.88 1.69
C ALA A 19 8.13 3.38 0.27
N GLU A 20 8.04 2.50 -0.73
CA GLU A 20 8.23 2.85 -2.13
C GLU A 20 7.20 3.87 -2.60
N THR A 21 5.92 3.67 -2.26
CA THR A 21 4.85 4.61 -2.59
C THR A 21 5.10 5.98 -1.96
N TYR A 22 5.53 6.03 -0.70
CA TYR A 22 5.90 7.28 -0.05
C TYR A 22 7.04 8.00 -0.80
N LEU A 23 8.09 7.27 -1.18
CA LEU A 23 9.22 7.84 -1.91
C LEU A 23 8.81 8.36 -3.28
N ALA A 24 7.89 7.67 -3.96
CA ALA A 24 7.33 8.12 -5.22
C ALA A 24 6.52 9.42 -5.06
N VAL A 25 5.65 9.51 -4.04
CA VAL A 25 4.88 10.72 -3.71
C VAL A 25 5.81 11.90 -3.39
N HIS A 26 6.83 11.67 -2.56
CA HIS A 26 7.79 12.71 -2.19
C HIS A 26 8.56 13.28 -3.41
N ARG A 27 8.75 12.46 -4.44
CA ARG A 27 9.49 12.82 -5.66
C ARG A 27 8.59 13.33 -6.79
N GLN A 28 7.29 13.49 -6.58
CA GLN A 28 6.39 14.01 -7.59
C GLN A 28 6.83 15.38 -8.11
N HIS A 29 6.61 15.61 -9.41
CA HIS A 29 6.91 16.90 -10.00
C HIS A 29 5.97 17.96 -9.41
N ARG A 30 6.49 19.16 -9.10
CA ARG A 30 5.71 20.22 -8.42
C ARG A 30 4.46 20.66 -9.18
N SER A 31 4.44 20.51 -10.50
CA SER A 31 3.27 20.84 -11.33
C SER A 31 2.24 19.71 -11.44
N ALA A 32 2.52 18.53 -10.88
CA ALA A 32 1.70 17.33 -11.02
C ALA A 32 1.91 16.43 -9.79
N TRP A 33 1.28 16.81 -8.68
CA TRP A 33 1.33 16.08 -7.41
C TRP A 33 -0.07 15.62 -7.00
N SER A 34 -0.12 14.53 -6.25
CA SER A 34 -1.35 13.97 -5.71
C SER A 34 -1.60 14.54 -4.32
N PHE A 35 -2.85 14.92 -4.02
CA PHE A 35 -3.26 15.24 -2.65
C PHE A 35 -3.38 13.98 -1.79
N GLU A 36 -3.85 12.88 -2.38
CA GLU A 36 -4.07 11.60 -1.70
C GLU A 36 -3.63 10.43 -2.59
N VAL A 37 -3.13 9.37 -1.97
CA VAL A 37 -2.84 8.07 -2.60
C VAL A 37 -3.38 6.98 -1.67
N GLU A 38 -4.36 6.23 -2.14
CA GLU A 38 -4.98 5.12 -1.40
C GLU A 38 -4.21 3.81 -1.68
N LEU A 39 -3.73 3.14 -0.63
CA LEU A 39 -3.06 1.85 -0.73
C LEU A 39 -4.00 0.74 -0.26
N ARG A 40 -4.22 -0.25 -1.11
CA ARG A 40 -5.12 -1.37 -0.84
C ARG A 40 -4.44 -2.70 -1.15
N PRO A 41 -4.62 -3.74 -0.32
CA PRO A 41 -4.21 -5.09 -0.67
C PRO A 41 -4.91 -5.57 -1.95
N TRP A 42 -4.22 -6.40 -2.73
CA TRP A 42 -4.73 -6.86 -4.02
C TRP A 42 -5.98 -7.75 -3.92
N VAL A 43 -6.12 -8.47 -2.81
CA VAL A 43 -7.19 -9.48 -2.62
C VAL A 43 -8.58 -8.89 -2.33
N GLU A 44 -8.76 -7.57 -2.45
CA GLU A 44 -10.06 -6.96 -2.27
C GLU A 44 -10.97 -7.24 -3.47
N THR A 45 -12.08 -7.95 -3.23
CA THR A 45 -13.10 -8.24 -4.24
C THR A 45 -14.01 -7.03 -4.44
N PHE A 46 -14.31 -6.69 -5.70
CA PHE A 46 -15.21 -5.61 -6.12
C PHE A 46 -16.57 -6.14 -6.58
#